data_AF-A0A933D0V0-F1
#
_entry.id   AF-A0A933D0V0-F1
#
_cell.length_a   1.000
_cell.length_b   1.000
_cell.length_c   1.000
_cell.angle_alpha   90.00
_cell.angle_beta   90.00
_cell.angle_gamma   90.00
#
_symmetry.space_group_name_H-M   'P 1'
#
loop_
_entity.id
_entity.type
_entity.pdbx_description
1 polymer ?
#
loop_
_entity_poly.entity_id
_entity_poly.type
_entity_poly.pdbx_seq_one_letter_code
_entity_poly.pdbx_strand_id
1 'polypeptide(L)' 'MVQITAAVPIAKMVGSNRVILGRGIVHVTGDATLPPDEEKNARRQLVQDALKALQSTAAKEIRE' A
#
# COMPACT_ATOMS: atom_id res chain seq x y z
N MET A 1 -5.43 8.35 -8.43
CA MET A 1 -4.11 7.72 -8.20
C MET A 1 -4.01 7.34 -6.72
N VAL A 2 -3.34 6.22 -6.42
CA VAL A 2 -3.05 5.73 -5.06
C VAL A 2 -1.56 5.46 -4.99
N GLN A 3 -0.90 5.97 -3.94
CA GLN A 3 0.52 5.73 -3.70
C GLN A 3 0.69 4.66 -2.63
N ILE A 4 1.47 3.62 -2.95
CA ILE A 4 1.89 2.60 -1.99
C ILE A 4 3.33 2.92 -1.58
N THR A 5 3.59 3.12 -0.29
CA THR A 5 4.92 3.48 0.20
C THR A 5 5.13 3.08 1.66
N ALA A 6 6.39 2.87 2.05
CA ALA A 6 6.78 2.75 3.46
C ALA A 6 6.96 4.13 4.13
N ALA A 7 7.09 5.20 3.35
CA ALA A 7 7.31 6.56 3.84
C ALA A 7 6.00 7.39 3.81
N VAL A 8 4.98 6.92 4.53
CA VAL A 8 3.66 7.58 4.60
C VAL A 8 3.74 9.07 4.97
N PRO A 9 4.57 9.51 5.94
CA PRO A 9 4.68 10.93 6.26
C PRO A 9 5.16 11.79 5.09
N ILE A 10 6.14 11.31 4.33
CA ILE A 10 6.68 12.04 3.16
C ILE A 10 5.61 12.13 2.07
N ALA A 11 4.91 11.03 1.80
CA ALA A 11 3.82 11.02 0.82
C ALA A 11 2.73 12.05 1.15
N LYS A 12 2.38 12.18 2.43
CA LYS A 12 1.45 13.22 2.91
C LYS A 12 2.01 14.63 2.73
N MET A 13 3.27 14.86 3.10
CA MET A 13 3.93 16.17 2.95
C MET A 13 3.93 16.67 1.51
N VAL A 14 4.08 15.78 0.52
CA VAL A 14 4.07 16.14 -0.91
C VAL A 14 2.65 16.16 -1.52
N GLY A 15 1.60 16.01 -0.71
CA GLY A 15 0.21 16.14 -1.16
C GLY A 15 -0.39 14.88 -1.78
N SER A 16 0.08 13.69 -1.40
CA SER A 16 -0.53 12.43 -1.88
C SER A 16 -1.92 12.24 -1.29
N ASN A 17 -2.94 12.29 -2.15
CA ASN A 17 -4.35 12.23 -1.74
C ASN A 17 -4.81 10.87 -1.20
N ARG A 18 -4.16 9.78 -1.61
CA ARG A 18 -4.50 8.40 -1.19
C ARG A 18 -3.21 7.63 -1.00
N VAL A 19 -2.91 7.25 0.25
CA VAL A 19 -1.67 6.58 0.61
C VAL A 19 -1.98 5.26 1.30
N ILE A 20 -1.32 4.20 0.86
CA ILE A 20 -1.36 2.88 1.48
C ILE A 20 0.03 2.57 2.03
N LEU A 21 0.07 2.09 3.27
CA LEU A 21 1.29 1.63 3.90
C LEU A 21 1.78 0.35 3.20
N GLY A 22 3.01 0.40 2.67
CA GLY A 22 3.72 -0.77 2.16
C GLY A 22 4.28 -1.64 3.29
N ARG A 23 4.81 -2.82 2.94
CA ARG A 23 5.31 -3.82 3.91
C ARG A 23 6.61 -3.40 4.61
N GLY A 24 7.48 -2.70 3.88
CA GLY A 24 8.76 -2.22 4.38
C GLY A 24 9.50 -1.37 3.34
N ILE A 25 10.68 -0.86 3.68
CA ILE A 25 11.43 0.02 2.77
C ILE A 25 12.03 -0.77 1.60
N VAL A 26 12.64 -1.91 1.90
CA VAL A 26 13.35 -2.73 0.89
C VAL A 26 12.36 -3.46 -0.02
N HIS A 27 11.30 -4.01 0.57
CA HIS A 27 10.24 -4.73 -0.14
C HIS A 27 8.90 -4.02 0.08
N VAL A 28 8.69 -2.90 -0.62
CA VAL A 28 7.51 -2.06 -0.42
C VAL A 28 6.19 -2.82 -0.66
N THR A 29 6.16 -3.65 -1.69
CA THR A 29 4.95 -4.35 -2.12
C THR A 29 4.94 -5.84 -1.82
N GLY A 30 6.05 -6.43 -1.39
CA GLY A 30 6.21 -7.87 -1.23
C GLY A 30 6.97 -8.24 0.03
N ASP A 31 7.26 -9.53 0.19
CA ASP A 31 7.95 -10.06 1.35
C ASP A 31 8.81 -11.25 0.93
N ALA A 32 10.14 -11.08 0.93
CA ALA A 32 11.08 -12.09 0.49
C ALA A 32 11.22 -13.27 1.47
N THR A 33 10.65 -13.15 2.68
CA THR A 33 10.69 -14.21 3.69
C THR A 33 9.56 -15.23 3.53
N LEU A 34 8.56 -14.91 2.71
CA LEU A 34 7.40 -15.77 2.48
C LEU A 34 7.62 -16.78 1.34
N PRO A 35 6.98 -17.96 1.40
CA PRO A 35 6.88 -18.85 0.25
C PRO A 35 6.21 -18.17 -0.96
N PRO A 36 6.50 -18.60 -2.20
CA PRO A 36 6.03 -17.92 -3.41
C PRO A 36 4.51 -17.69 -3.50
N ASP A 37 3.71 -18.65 -3.04
CA ASP A 37 2.25 -18.54 -3.08
C ASP A 37 1.71 -17.53 -2.04
N GLU A 38 2.30 -17.51 -0.85
CA GLU A 38 1.95 -16.56 0.20
C GLU A 38 2.38 -15.14 -0.14
N GLU A 39 3.59 -14.98 -0.71
CA GLU A 39 4.09 -13.69 -1.20
C GLU A 39 3.16 -13.11 -2.27
N LYS A 40 2.73 -13.95 -3.23
CA LYS A 40 1.79 -13.55 -4.28
C LYS A 40 0.43 -13.15 -3.70
N ASN A 41 -0.04 -13.84 -2.68
CA ASN A 41 -1.29 -13.49 -2.00
C ASN A 41 -1.16 -12.18 -1.22
N ALA A 42 -0.03 -11.94 -0.54
CA ALA A 42 0.25 -10.68 0.12
C ALA A 42 0.26 -9.50 -0.86
N ARG A 43 0.94 -9.64 -2.01
CA ARG A 43 0.91 -8.65 -3.10
C ARG A 43 -0.51 -8.41 -3.61
N ARG A 44 -1.28 -9.48 -3.81
CA ARG A 44 -2.67 -9.37 -4.28
C ARG A 44 -3.53 -8.60 -3.28
N GLN A 45 -3.41 -8.89 -1.98
CA GLN A 45 -4.16 -8.19 -0.94
C GLN A 45 -3.84 -6.70 -0.93
N LEU A 46 -2.55 -6.34 -1.01
CA LEU A 46 -2.12 -4.94 -1.05
C LEU A 46 -2.69 -4.18 -2.25
N VAL A 47 -2.68 -4.80 -3.44
CA VAL A 47 -3.27 -4.21 -4.64
C VAL A 47 -4.78 -4.07 -4.52
N GLN A 48 -5.47 -5.06 -3.96
CA GLN A 48 -6.92 -4.97 -3.71
C GLN A 48 -7.26 -3.82 -2.77
N ASP A 49 -6.45 -3.60 -1.73
CA ASP A 49 -6.65 -2.50 -0.79
C ASP A 49 -6.39 -1.13 -1.47
N ALA A 50 -5.41 -1.05 -2.36
CA ALA A 50 -5.19 0.14 -3.19
C ALA A 50 -6.35 0.40 -4.16
N LEU A 51 -6.92 -0.65 -4.78
CA LEU A 51 -8.09 -0.51 -5.65
C LEU A 51 -9.32 -0.04 -4.87
N LYS A 52 -9.55 -0.56 -3.67
CA LYS A 52 -10.62 -0.07 -2.77
C LYS A 52 -10.40 1.41 -2.40
N ALA A 53 -9.17 1.81 -2.08
CA ALA A 53 -8.85 3.21 -1.81
C ALA A 53 -9.12 4.11 -3.03
N LEU A 54 -8.83 3.63 -4.24
CA LEU A 54 -9.09 4.35 -5.48
C LEU A 54 -10.59 4.58 -5.72
N GLN A 55 -11.43 3.60 -5.37
CA GLN A 55 -12.89 3.67 -5.49
C GLN A 55 -13.55 4.54 -4.42
N SER A 56 -12.84 4.85 -3.32
CA SER A 56 -13.35 5.73 -2.27
C SER A 56 -13.42 7.19 -2.76
N THR A 57 -14.58 7.81 -2.55
CA THR A 57 -14.83 9.24 -2.83
C THR A 57 -14.13 10.16 -1.83
N ALA A 58 -13.90 9.69 -0.61
CA ALA A 58 -13.08 10.38 0.40
C ALA A 58 -11.62 9.91 0.35
N ALA A 59 -10.67 10.82 0.65
CA ALA A 59 -9.31 10.47 0.99
C ALA A 59 -9.34 9.64 2.29
N LYS A 60 -9.34 8.31 2.14
CA LYS A 60 -9.51 7.38 3.26
C LYS A 60 -8.14 6.81 3.63
N GLU A 61 -7.76 6.99 4.89
CA GLU A 61 -6.68 6.21 5.50
C GLU A 61 -7.19 4.78 5.68
N ILE A 62 -6.58 3.83 4.96
CA ILE A 62 -6.89 2.42 5.11
C ILE A 62 -5.70 1.79 5.87
N ARG A 63 -5.99 1.49 7.14
CA ARG A 63 -5.18 0.78 8.17
C ARG A 63 -4.23 1.64 9.01
N GLU A 64 -4.61 1.79 10.29
CA GLU A 64 -3.74 1.42 11.42
C GLU A 64 -3.80 -0.10 11.61
#